data_AF-A0A4Z2C7V1-F1
#
_entry.id   AF-A0A4Z2C7V1-F1
#
_cell.length_a   1.000
_cell.length_b   1.000
_cell.length_c   1.000
_cell.angle_alpha   90.00
_cell.angle_beta   90.00
_cell.angle_gamma   90.00
#
_symmetry.space_group_name_H-M   'P 1'
#
loop_
_entity.id
_entity.type
_entity.pdbx_description
1 polymer ?
#
loop_
_entity_poly.entity_id
_entity_poly.type
_entity_poly.pdbx_seq_one_letter_code
_entity_poly.pdbx_strand_id
1 'polypeptide(L)'
;MRVSEVHAAESVAYLNRALVRLQDIWDEIGIPEEQRLQRTNEVHKHTKSLLDLMIAEEEELKDRLLKNIESCVKELRVLYDELQLPPFEEEEGCTVLQIEKNNRTRLELMKEHKKKRMEELKSLVAKDRELCGIMCTTPYGIDKDSVPSLQQLTALKAYLDDLTKEKERRHDEFVSIKKDIIACMGDLEQEPETSFEMDVMCEDEEGFCLSDDNIAALKLLLSQLQQRKIEKELCFLDVRTKIKDLWERLQVPQEDREAFSDHMVESKKRNMEALQTELQRLEVLKMNSVKSFTEALRTEVALYWEKCFYSLEQREAFTPYQADDFTEELLNLHEAEVKALEKYYEDHRELFDGVTKWQENWTLYLELDKKNNDPSRFNNRGGNLLKEEKQRTDLQKSLPKLEKCLKTQIDEWEQEHQKEFQVNGQKFLEYVQQQWDQHHTEKEKEKLERQIKKTKQTQEEMLYGTGKRMPSKRRIAGTPTPGKIRKFNATSSTPTSFLNSGLGGTLCQSAMQKTPLSSSKGLGLRTPGSVKTFALDRNKENISHPNRNTPGSTLRPQDPQDHTFNFNSYSEFAKNLSEANVKSRQLNSTVSNQ
;
A
#
# COMPACT_ATOMS: atom_id res chain seq x y z
N MET A 1 -79.90 -46.86 -68.78
CA MET A 1 -79.51 -48.24 -68.45
C MET A 1 -78.00 -48.28 -68.32
N ARG A 2 -77.46 -48.79 -67.21
CA ARG A 2 -76.03 -48.94 -66.95
C ARG A 2 -75.49 -50.16 -67.72
N VAL A 3 -74.20 -50.20 -68.00
CA VAL A 3 -73.58 -51.32 -68.75
C VAL A 3 -73.77 -52.66 -68.02
N SER A 4 -73.71 -52.65 -66.68
CA SER A 4 -74.02 -53.82 -65.84
C SER A 4 -75.46 -54.31 -65.95
N GLU A 5 -76.44 -53.41 -66.08
CA GLU A 5 -77.85 -53.75 -66.27
C GLU A 5 -78.07 -54.44 -67.64
N VAL A 6 -77.40 -53.95 -68.69
CA VAL A 6 -77.41 -54.59 -70.03
C VAL A 6 -76.79 -55.98 -69.97
N HIS A 7 -75.63 -56.13 -69.34
CA HIS A 7 -74.92 -57.41 -69.28
C HIS A 7 -75.65 -58.46 -68.40
N ALA A 8 -76.34 -58.03 -67.34
CA ALA A 8 -77.24 -58.90 -66.58
C ALA A 8 -78.41 -59.41 -67.43
N ALA A 9 -79.05 -58.54 -68.23
CA ALA A 9 -80.11 -58.93 -69.14
C ALA A 9 -79.61 -59.89 -70.26
N GLU A 10 -78.42 -59.63 -70.81
CA GLU A 10 -77.73 -60.51 -71.77
C GLU A 10 -77.45 -61.90 -71.18
N SER A 11 -76.96 -61.95 -69.93
CA SER A 11 -76.68 -63.21 -69.22
C SER A 11 -77.95 -64.05 -69.01
N VAL A 12 -79.07 -63.42 -68.66
CA VAL A 12 -80.38 -64.09 -68.54
C VAL A 12 -80.88 -64.56 -69.92
N ALA A 13 -80.72 -63.77 -70.97
CA ALA A 13 -81.09 -64.16 -72.33
C ALA A 13 -80.24 -65.35 -72.84
N TYR A 14 -78.95 -65.38 -72.53
CA TYR A 14 -78.07 -66.51 -72.83
C TYR A 14 -78.51 -67.79 -72.10
N LEU A 15 -78.78 -67.72 -70.79
CA LEU A 15 -79.26 -68.86 -70.01
C LEU A 15 -80.57 -69.43 -70.58
N ASN A 16 -81.54 -68.57 -70.89
CA ASN A 16 -82.81 -68.99 -71.50
C ASN A 16 -82.58 -69.66 -72.87
N ARG A 17 -81.70 -69.11 -73.73
CA ARG A 17 -81.35 -69.73 -75.02
C ARG A 17 -80.64 -71.07 -74.86
N ALA A 18 -79.77 -71.21 -73.85
CA ALA A 18 -79.08 -72.46 -73.54
C ALA A 18 -80.05 -73.54 -73.04
N LEU A 19 -81.00 -73.17 -72.17
CA LEU A 19 -82.05 -74.09 -71.68
C LEU A 19 -82.98 -74.55 -72.81
N VAL A 20 -83.42 -73.65 -73.70
CA VAL A 20 -84.19 -74.04 -74.89
C VAL A 20 -83.38 -74.98 -75.79
N ARG A 21 -82.09 -74.71 -76.04
CA ARG A 21 -81.28 -75.61 -76.88
C ARG A 21 -81.00 -76.96 -76.21
N LEU A 22 -80.93 -77.02 -74.88
CA LEU A 22 -80.90 -78.30 -74.14
C LEU A 22 -82.21 -79.07 -74.29
N GLN A 23 -83.35 -78.39 -74.24
CA GLN A 23 -84.66 -79.00 -74.50
C GLN A 23 -84.74 -79.55 -75.92
N ASP A 24 -84.37 -78.78 -76.96
CA ASP A 24 -84.32 -79.26 -78.35
C ASP A 24 -83.51 -80.58 -78.44
N ILE A 25 -82.32 -80.61 -77.84
CA ILE A 25 -81.42 -81.77 -77.86
C ILE A 25 -82.03 -82.96 -77.09
N TRP A 26 -82.79 -82.73 -76.03
CA TRP A 26 -83.49 -83.80 -75.30
C TRP A 26 -84.72 -84.34 -76.06
N ASP A 27 -85.36 -83.51 -76.88
CA ASP A 27 -86.39 -83.91 -77.84
C ASP A 27 -85.79 -84.68 -79.04
N GLU A 28 -84.67 -84.22 -79.59
CA GLU A 28 -83.89 -84.92 -80.64
C GLU A 28 -83.43 -86.33 -80.19
N ILE A 29 -83.12 -86.52 -78.90
CA ILE A 29 -82.65 -87.80 -78.33
C ILE A 29 -83.80 -88.66 -77.76
N GLY A 30 -84.97 -88.08 -77.45
CA GLY A 30 -86.10 -88.80 -76.85
C GLY A 30 -85.95 -89.11 -75.34
N ILE A 31 -85.27 -88.25 -74.59
CA ILE A 31 -85.06 -88.42 -73.14
C ILE A 31 -86.37 -88.24 -72.36
N PRO A 32 -86.72 -89.13 -71.40
CA PRO A 32 -87.95 -89.03 -70.61
C PRO A 32 -87.92 -87.87 -69.61
N GLU A 33 -89.09 -87.30 -69.32
CA GLU A 33 -89.27 -86.07 -68.53
C GLU A 33 -88.62 -86.13 -67.14
N GLU A 34 -88.67 -87.28 -66.45
CA GLU A 34 -88.03 -87.45 -65.14
C GLU A 34 -86.50 -87.23 -65.20
N GLN A 35 -85.83 -87.65 -66.27
CA GLN A 35 -84.40 -87.39 -66.47
C GLN A 35 -84.13 -85.95 -66.93
N ARG A 36 -85.07 -85.32 -67.65
CA ARG A 36 -84.97 -83.89 -67.97
C ARG A 36 -85.04 -83.06 -66.70
N LEU A 37 -86.02 -83.33 -65.85
CA LEU A 37 -86.22 -82.69 -64.55
C LEU A 37 -85.01 -82.88 -63.62
N GLN A 38 -84.41 -84.08 -63.56
CA GLN A 38 -83.16 -84.29 -62.83
C GLN A 38 -82.01 -83.40 -63.34
N ARG A 39 -81.87 -83.24 -64.67
CA ARG A 39 -80.82 -82.42 -65.30
C ARG A 39 -81.07 -80.92 -65.14
N THR A 40 -82.31 -80.45 -65.30
CA THR A 40 -82.66 -79.03 -65.04
C THR A 40 -82.56 -78.68 -63.57
N ASN A 41 -82.86 -79.61 -62.65
CA ASN A 41 -82.67 -79.41 -61.21
C ASN A 41 -81.19 -79.24 -60.84
N GLU A 42 -80.28 -80.04 -61.39
CA GLU A 42 -78.84 -79.85 -61.14
C GLU A 42 -78.31 -78.54 -61.76
N VAL A 43 -78.78 -78.15 -62.94
CA VAL A 43 -78.47 -76.81 -63.51
C VAL A 43 -79.00 -75.69 -62.60
N HIS A 44 -80.27 -75.75 -62.18
CA HIS A 44 -80.88 -74.77 -61.28
C HIS A 44 -80.12 -74.67 -59.95
N LYS A 45 -79.77 -75.81 -59.36
CA LYS A 45 -78.97 -75.94 -58.13
C LYS A 45 -77.60 -75.28 -58.29
N HIS A 46 -76.86 -75.57 -59.35
CA HIS A 46 -75.55 -74.94 -59.59
C HIS A 46 -75.66 -73.42 -59.84
N THR A 47 -76.62 -72.98 -60.67
CA THR A 47 -76.86 -71.54 -60.90
C THR A 47 -77.26 -70.83 -59.61
N LYS A 48 -78.15 -71.43 -58.81
CA LYS A 48 -78.56 -70.89 -57.51
C LYS A 48 -77.39 -70.82 -56.53
N SER A 49 -76.63 -71.89 -56.34
CA SER A 49 -75.50 -71.90 -55.41
C SER A 49 -74.42 -70.86 -55.75
N LEU A 50 -74.21 -70.57 -57.05
CA LEU A 50 -73.29 -69.50 -57.46
C LEU A 50 -73.86 -68.11 -57.14
N LEU A 51 -75.14 -67.86 -57.41
CA LEU A 51 -75.78 -66.58 -57.12
C LEU A 51 -75.90 -66.33 -55.61
N ASP A 52 -76.31 -67.34 -54.84
CA ASP A 52 -76.40 -67.27 -53.37
C ASP A 52 -75.01 -66.98 -52.75
N LEU A 53 -73.92 -67.56 -53.30
CA LEU A 53 -72.54 -67.27 -52.88
C LEU A 53 -72.12 -65.83 -53.20
N MET A 54 -72.31 -65.37 -54.44
CA MET A 54 -71.96 -63.99 -54.83
C MET A 54 -72.75 -62.95 -54.02
N ILE A 55 -74.02 -63.21 -53.73
CA ILE A 55 -74.84 -62.35 -52.86
C ILE A 55 -74.27 -62.35 -51.43
N ALA A 56 -73.87 -63.50 -50.89
CA ALA A 56 -73.26 -63.58 -49.56
C ALA A 56 -71.90 -62.85 -49.48
N GLU A 57 -71.06 -62.93 -50.51
CA GLU A 57 -69.77 -62.23 -50.57
C GLU A 57 -69.92 -60.69 -50.61
N GLU A 58 -70.89 -60.18 -51.39
CA GLU A 58 -71.21 -58.75 -51.46
C GLU A 58 -71.92 -58.23 -50.20
N GLU A 59 -72.80 -59.04 -49.59
CA GLU A 59 -73.42 -58.71 -48.30
C GLU A 59 -72.37 -58.70 -47.18
N GLU A 60 -71.40 -59.62 -47.16
CA GLU A 60 -70.26 -59.59 -46.23
C GLU A 60 -69.32 -58.39 -46.51
N LEU A 61 -69.11 -58.01 -47.78
CA LEU A 61 -68.35 -56.80 -48.13
C LEU A 61 -69.04 -55.55 -47.58
N LYS A 62 -70.34 -55.40 -47.80
CA LYS A 62 -71.18 -54.33 -47.25
C LYS A 62 -71.14 -54.30 -45.71
N ASP A 63 -71.28 -55.44 -45.05
CA ASP A 63 -71.22 -55.56 -43.60
C ASP A 63 -69.85 -55.17 -43.02
N ARG A 64 -68.76 -55.55 -43.71
CA ARG A 64 -67.39 -55.14 -43.35
C ARG A 64 -67.19 -53.64 -43.54
N LEU A 65 -67.69 -53.04 -44.63
CA LEU A 65 -67.64 -51.59 -44.85
C LEU A 65 -68.41 -50.83 -43.76
N LEU A 66 -69.62 -51.29 -43.39
CA LEU A 66 -70.42 -50.67 -42.32
C LEU A 66 -69.73 -50.76 -40.94
N LYS A 67 -69.15 -51.91 -40.60
CA LYS A 67 -68.35 -52.08 -39.35
C LYS A 67 -67.10 -51.20 -39.33
N ASN A 68 -66.42 -51.06 -40.48
CA ASN A 68 -65.27 -50.16 -40.62
C ASN A 68 -65.68 -48.69 -40.45
N ILE A 69 -66.79 -48.26 -41.05
CA ILE A 69 -67.35 -46.91 -40.85
C ILE A 69 -67.68 -46.69 -39.37
N GLU A 70 -68.35 -47.63 -38.72
CA GLU A 70 -68.71 -47.52 -37.30
C GLU A 70 -67.47 -47.38 -36.39
N SER A 71 -66.40 -48.14 -36.66
CA SER A 71 -65.13 -48.01 -35.95
C SER A 71 -64.45 -46.66 -36.22
N CYS A 72 -64.32 -46.26 -37.48
CA CYS A 72 -63.72 -44.99 -37.86
C CYS A 72 -64.47 -43.79 -37.26
N VAL A 73 -65.80 -43.80 -37.26
CA VAL A 73 -66.63 -42.74 -36.66
C VAL A 73 -66.47 -42.69 -35.13
N LYS A 74 -66.32 -43.84 -34.46
CA LYS A 74 -66.02 -43.89 -33.01
C LYS A 74 -64.64 -43.30 -32.70
N GLU A 75 -63.60 -43.72 -33.43
CA GLU A 75 -62.23 -43.18 -33.27
C GLU A 75 -62.17 -41.68 -33.62
N LEU A 76 -62.90 -41.25 -34.66
CA LEU A 76 -62.96 -39.85 -35.05
C LEU A 76 -63.61 -38.97 -33.99
N ARG A 77 -64.70 -39.41 -33.34
CA ARG A 77 -65.32 -38.66 -32.23
C ARG A 77 -64.31 -38.41 -31.12
N VAL A 78 -63.64 -39.47 -30.64
CA VAL A 78 -62.59 -39.35 -29.62
C VAL A 78 -61.49 -38.38 -30.05
N LEU A 79 -60.98 -38.48 -31.28
CA LEU A 79 -59.94 -37.57 -31.78
C LEU A 79 -60.42 -36.11 -31.93
N TYR A 80 -61.69 -35.89 -32.29
CA TYR A 80 -62.26 -34.55 -32.38
C TYR A 80 -62.45 -33.92 -31.00
N ASP A 81 -62.92 -34.70 -30.02
CA ASP A 81 -63.03 -34.28 -28.61
C ASP A 81 -61.64 -33.95 -28.03
N GLU A 82 -60.65 -34.83 -28.22
CA GLU A 82 -59.25 -34.61 -27.81
C GLU A 82 -58.60 -33.40 -28.48
N LEU A 83 -58.81 -33.21 -29.79
CA LEU A 83 -58.27 -32.07 -30.54
C LEU A 83 -59.04 -30.76 -30.31
N GLN A 84 -60.19 -30.82 -29.61
CA GLN A 84 -61.12 -29.73 -29.35
C GLN A 84 -61.63 -29.10 -30.66
N LEU A 85 -62.07 -29.95 -31.58
CA LEU A 85 -62.58 -29.58 -32.91
C LEU A 85 -64.10 -29.75 -32.98
N PRO A 86 -64.83 -28.88 -33.72
CA PRO A 86 -66.28 -29.02 -33.89
C PRO A 86 -66.62 -30.34 -34.61
N PRO A 87 -67.69 -31.06 -34.22
CA PRO A 87 -68.06 -32.34 -34.83
C PRO A 87 -68.13 -32.31 -36.35
N PHE A 88 -67.74 -33.42 -36.98
CA PHE A 88 -67.81 -33.57 -38.43
C PHE A 88 -69.24 -33.86 -38.90
N GLU A 89 -69.72 -33.07 -39.86
CA GLU A 89 -70.96 -33.30 -40.61
C GLU A 89 -70.62 -34.06 -41.91
N GLU A 90 -71.34 -35.14 -42.21
CA GLU A 90 -71.12 -35.93 -43.44
C GLU A 90 -71.85 -35.29 -44.64
N GLU A 91 -71.20 -35.28 -45.82
CA GLU A 91 -71.79 -34.73 -47.04
C GLU A 91 -72.97 -35.61 -47.54
N GLU A 92 -74.16 -35.03 -47.62
CA GLU A 92 -75.37 -35.71 -48.10
C GLU A 92 -75.20 -36.31 -49.51
N GLY A 93 -75.68 -37.54 -49.69
CA GLY A 93 -75.64 -38.25 -50.98
C GLY A 93 -74.39 -39.10 -51.22
N CYS A 94 -73.43 -39.15 -50.29
CA CYS A 94 -72.27 -40.05 -50.37
C CYS A 94 -72.68 -41.54 -50.37
N THR A 95 -71.96 -42.38 -51.12
CA THR A 95 -72.14 -43.85 -51.09
C THR A 95 -71.38 -44.50 -49.94
N VAL A 96 -71.79 -45.69 -49.47
CA VAL A 96 -71.13 -46.40 -48.36
C VAL A 96 -69.61 -46.54 -48.54
N LEU A 97 -69.15 -46.88 -49.74
CA LEU A 97 -67.71 -46.98 -50.05
C LEU A 97 -67.00 -45.61 -50.02
N GLN A 98 -67.68 -44.53 -50.39
CA GLN A 98 -67.14 -43.17 -50.28
C GLN A 98 -67.12 -42.69 -48.82
N ILE A 99 -68.12 -43.05 -48.01
CA ILE A 99 -68.19 -42.76 -46.57
C ILE A 99 -67.04 -43.48 -45.83
N GLU A 100 -66.76 -44.75 -46.13
CA GLU A 100 -65.61 -45.48 -45.59
C GLU A 100 -64.30 -44.76 -45.91
N LYS A 101 -64.09 -44.45 -47.19
CA LYS A 101 -62.86 -43.80 -47.67
C LYS A 101 -62.67 -42.42 -47.05
N ASN A 102 -63.72 -41.60 -47.01
CA ASN A 102 -63.70 -40.27 -46.40
C ASN A 102 -63.37 -40.35 -44.90
N ASN A 103 -64.05 -41.21 -44.15
CA ASN A 103 -63.82 -41.40 -42.72
C ASN A 103 -62.38 -41.92 -42.45
N ARG A 104 -61.89 -42.92 -43.21
CA ARG A 104 -60.53 -43.44 -43.06
C ARG A 104 -59.44 -42.41 -43.41
N THR A 105 -59.62 -41.62 -44.47
CA THR A 105 -58.67 -40.53 -44.80
C THR A 105 -58.71 -39.41 -43.76
N ARG A 106 -59.88 -39.07 -43.22
CA ARG A 106 -60.02 -38.09 -42.12
C ARG A 106 -59.38 -38.59 -40.83
N LEU A 107 -59.52 -39.87 -40.52
CA LEU A 107 -58.98 -40.52 -39.33
C LEU A 107 -57.45 -40.44 -39.29
N GLU A 108 -56.79 -40.73 -40.41
CA GLU A 108 -55.34 -40.62 -40.53
C GLU A 108 -54.84 -39.17 -40.37
N LEU A 109 -55.54 -38.22 -41.00
CA LEU A 109 -55.22 -36.79 -40.88
C LEU A 109 -55.35 -36.28 -39.43
N MET A 110 -56.36 -36.74 -38.67
CA MET A 110 -56.52 -36.36 -37.27
C MET A 110 -55.53 -37.06 -36.34
N LYS A 111 -55.13 -38.31 -36.62
CA LYS A 111 -54.03 -38.99 -35.91
C LYS A 111 -52.70 -38.25 -36.10
N GLU A 112 -52.39 -37.80 -37.31
CA GLU A 112 -51.20 -36.99 -37.58
C GLU A 112 -51.28 -35.57 -36.96
N HIS A 113 -52.47 -34.96 -36.89
CA HIS A 113 -52.67 -33.69 -36.15
C HIS A 113 -52.42 -33.86 -34.65
N LYS A 114 -52.95 -34.92 -34.02
CA LYS A 114 -52.70 -35.24 -32.60
C LYS A 114 -51.22 -35.46 -32.36
N LYS A 115 -50.57 -36.29 -33.17
CA LYS A 115 -49.12 -36.56 -33.10
C LYS A 115 -48.30 -35.26 -33.16
N LYS A 116 -48.57 -34.37 -34.11
CA LYS A 116 -47.88 -33.08 -34.24
C LYS A 116 -48.02 -32.20 -33.00
N ARG A 117 -49.24 -32.07 -32.43
CA ARG A 117 -49.44 -31.30 -31.19
C ARG A 117 -48.69 -31.89 -29.99
N MET A 118 -48.64 -33.21 -29.87
CA MET A 118 -47.90 -33.89 -28.78
C MET A 118 -46.37 -33.78 -28.95
N GLU A 119 -45.88 -33.85 -30.19
CA GLU A 119 -44.45 -33.69 -30.49
C GLU A 119 -43.98 -32.24 -30.27
N GLU A 120 -44.81 -31.26 -30.64
CA GLU A 120 -44.60 -29.84 -30.33
C GLU A 120 -44.68 -29.56 -28.82
N LEU A 121 -45.66 -30.11 -28.10
CA LEU A 121 -45.73 -30.01 -26.65
C LEU A 121 -44.46 -30.57 -25.98
N LYS A 122 -43.99 -31.73 -26.45
CA LYS A 122 -42.79 -32.39 -25.92
C LYS A 122 -41.53 -31.56 -26.12
N SER A 123 -41.37 -30.85 -27.24
CA SER A 123 -40.20 -29.98 -27.47
C SER A 123 -40.29 -28.69 -26.65
N LEU A 124 -41.46 -28.07 -26.54
CA LEU A 124 -41.67 -26.90 -25.69
C LEU A 124 -41.44 -27.23 -24.20
N VAL A 125 -41.95 -28.35 -23.71
CA VAL A 125 -41.75 -28.84 -22.32
C VAL A 125 -40.31 -29.32 -22.06
N ALA A 126 -39.49 -29.53 -23.10
CA ALA A 126 -38.05 -29.74 -22.95
C ALA A 126 -37.32 -28.39 -22.75
N LYS A 127 -37.57 -27.42 -23.64
CA LYS A 127 -37.01 -26.05 -23.53
C LYS A 127 -37.40 -25.36 -22.22
N ASP A 128 -38.63 -25.57 -21.76
CA ASP A 128 -39.15 -25.13 -20.46
C ASP A 128 -38.25 -25.57 -19.29
N ARG A 129 -37.95 -26.87 -19.20
CA ARG A 129 -37.10 -27.41 -18.13
C ARG A 129 -35.66 -26.96 -18.21
N GLU A 130 -35.14 -26.74 -19.42
CA GLU A 130 -33.79 -26.23 -19.66
C GLU A 130 -33.65 -24.79 -19.14
N LEU A 131 -34.54 -23.89 -19.56
CA LEU A 131 -34.57 -22.50 -19.09
C LEU A 131 -34.88 -22.38 -17.59
N CYS A 132 -35.83 -23.16 -17.08
CA CYS A 132 -36.14 -23.21 -15.65
C CYS A 132 -35.00 -23.81 -14.81
N GLY A 133 -34.19 -24.71 -15.37
CA GLY A 133 -32.97 -25.19 -14.71
C GLY A 133 -31.96 -24.06 -14.54
N ILE A 134 -31.61 -23.38 -15.64
CA ILE A 134 -30.63 -22.29 -15.67
C ILE A 134 -31.02 -21.12 -14.75
N MET A 135 -32.30 -20.73 -14.74
CA MET A 135 -32.79 -19.61 -13.91
C MET A 135 -33.36 -20.04 -12.55
N CYS A 136 -33.32 -21.34 -12.23
CA CYS A 136 -33.88 -21.95 -11.02
C CYS A 136 -35.38 -21.62 -10.76
N THR A 137 -36.17 -21.45 -11.82
CA THR A 137 -37.61 -21.15 -11.74
C THR A 137 -38.48 -22.41 -11.84
N THR A 138 -39.77 -22.29 -11.52
CA THR A 138 -40.72 -23.43 -11.61
C THR A 138 -41.20 -23.66 -13.06
N PRO A 139 -41.06 -24.88 -13.63
CA PRO A 139 -41.56 -25.24 -14.95
C PRO A 139 -43.06 -24.95 -15.18
N TYR A 140 -43.44 -24.68 -16.43
CA TYR A 140 -44.82 -24.32 -16.77
C TYR A 140 -45.82 -25.45 -16.47
N GLY A 141 -46.93 -25.09 -15.81
CA GLY A 141 -47.97 -26.02 -15.36
C GLY A 141 -48.89 -26.53 -16.47
N ILE A 142 -48.38 -27.40 -17.35
CA ILE A 142 -49.15 -28.08 -18.40
C ILE A 142 -49.13 -29.60 -18.23
N ASP A 143 -50.28 -30.24 -18.49
CA ASP A 143 -50.40 -31.69 -18.62
C ASP A 143 -49.55 -32.18 -19.82
N LYS A 144 -48.88 -33.32 -19.65
CA LYS A 144 -47.89 -33.88 -20.59
C LYS A 144 -48.45 -35.08 -21.35
N ASP A 145 -49.51 -35.69 -20.84
CA ASP A 145 -50.13 -36.90 -21.39
C ASP A 145 -51.43 -36.59 -22.16
N SER A 146 -52.03 -35.41 -21.93
CA SER A 146 -53.20 -34.90 -22.63
C SER A 146 -52.86 -34.03 -23.85
N VAL A 147 -53.79 -33.96 -24.81
CA VAL A 147 -53.62 -33.20 -26.06
C VAL A 147 -53.90 -31.71 -25.82
N PRO A 148 -52.93 -30.80 -26.08
CA PRO A 148 -53.13 -29.39 -25.81
C PRO A 148 -53.98 -28.71 -26.89
N SER A 149 -54.70 -27.67 -26.47
CA SER A 149 -55.35 -26.74 -27.39
C SER A 149 -54.32 -25.85 -28.11
N LEU A 150 -54.71 -25.30 -29.26
CA LEU A 150 -53.87 -24.33 -29.98
C LEU A 150 -53.59 -23.08 -29.14
N GLN A 151 -54.51 -22.69 -28.25
CA GLN A 151 -54.33 -21.56 -27.34
C GLN A 151 -53.29 -21.87 -26.26
N GLN A 152 -53.30 -23.08 -25.68
CA GLN A 152 -52.29 -23.51 -24.72
C GLN A 152 -50.89 -23.59 -25.35
N LEU A 153 -50.77 -24.15 -26.55
CA LEU A 153 -49.51 -24.15 -27.30
C LEU A 153 -49.00 -22.74 -27.62
N THR A 154 -49.91 -21.80 -27.95
CA THR A 154 -49.55 -20.40 -28.22
C THR A 154 -49.11 -19.67 -26.94
N ALA A 155 -49.82 -19.88 -25.82
CA ALA A 155 -49.46 -19.31 -24.53
C ALA A 155 -48.10 -19.84 -24.02
N LEU A 156 -47.84 -21.16 -24.16
CA LEU A 156 -46.57 -21.77 -23.79
C LEU A 156 -45.41 -21.24 -24.65
N LYS A 157 -45.61 -21.03 -25.96
CA LYS A 157 -44.61 -20.38 -26.83
C LYS A 157 -44.30 -18.97 -26.37
N ALA A 158 -45.32 -18.12 -26.18
CA ALA A 158 -45.13 -16.75 -25.74
C ALA A 158 -44.40 -16.68 -24.37
N TYR A 159 -44.80 -17.53 -23.42
CA TYR A 159 -44.11 -17.67 -22.14
C TYR A 159 -42.63 -18.05 -22.32
N LEU A 160 -42.32 -19.05 -23.15
CA LEU A 160 -40.94 -19.49 -23.39
C LEU A 160 -40.11 -18.45 -24.15
N ASP A 161 -40.72 -17.63 -25.01
CA ASP A 161 -40.04 -16.54 -25.70
C ASP A 161 -39.69 -15.40 -24.72
N ASP A 162 -40.59 -15.04 -23.81
CA ASP A 162 -40.31 -14.08 -22.74
C ASP A 162 -39.31 -14.62 -21.70
N LEU A 163 -39.39 -15.92 -21.36
CA LEU A 163 -38.43 -16.61 -20.51
C LEU A 163 -37.03 -16.69 -21.15
N THR A 164 -36.95 -16.78 -22.48
CA THR A 164 -35.67 -16.71 -23.21
C THR A 164 -35.05 -15.31 -23.12
N LYS A 165 -35.85 -14.25 -23.34
CA LYS A 165 -35.39 -12.85 -23.23
C LYS A 165 -34.91 -12.52 -21.82
N GLU A 166 -35.58 -13.02 -20.78
CA GLU A 166 -35.14 -12.82 -19.39
C GLU A 166 -33.84 -13.58 -19.09
N LYS A 167 -33.64 -14.80 -19.64
CA LYS A 167 -32.36 -15.52 -19.57
C LYS A 167 -31.23 -14.72 -20.24
N GLU A 168 -31.48 -14.16 -21.42
CA GLU A 168 -30.52 -13.31 -22.13
C GLU A 168 -30.19 -12.06 -21.31
N ARG A 169 -31.21 -11.33 -20.83
CA ARG A 169 -31.04 -10.12 -19.98
C ARG A 169 -30.27 -10.39 -18.68
N ARG A 170 -30.49 -11.54 -18.03
CA ARG A 170 -29.74 -11.95 -16.82
C ARG A 170 -28.30 -12.32 -17.14
N HIS A 171 -28.05 -12.95 -18.28
CA HIS A 171 -26.70 -13.31 -18.72
C HIS A 171 -25.89 -12.05 -19.07
N ASP A 172 -26.45 -11.10 -19.82
CA ASP A 172 -25.81 -9.80 -20.10
C ASP A 172 -25.48 -9.04 -18.80
N GLU A 173 -26.41 -9.04 -17.84
CA GLU A 173 -26.23 -8.43 -16.51
C GLU A 173 -25.12 -9.14 -15.70
N PHE A 174 -25.08 -10.47 -15.72
CA PHE A 174 -24.02 -11.28 -15.11
C PHE A 174 -22.65 -10.99 -15.73
N VAL A 175 -22.51 -11.04 -17.06
CA VAL A 175 -21.23 -10.82 -17.76
C VAL A 175 -20.69 -9.41 -17.50
N SER A 176 -21.56 -8.39 -17.47
CA SER A 176 -21.13 -7.03 -17.09
C SER A 176 -20.66 -6.96 -15.64
N ILE A 177 -21.38 -7.57 -14.70
CA ILE A 177 -21.02 -7.54 -13.27
C ILE A 177 -19.75 -8.37 -13.01
N LYS A 178 -19.59 -9.54 -13.64
CA LYS A 178 -18.38 -10.37 -13.58
C LYS A 178 -17.15 -9.58 -14.03
N LYS A 179 -17.25 -8.85 -15.15
CA LYS A 179 -16.19 -7.95 -15.63
C LYS A 179 -15.84 -6.84 -14.63
N ASP A 180 -16.82 -6.20 -14.03
CA ASP A 180 -16.60 -5.13 -13.04
C ASP A 180 -16.03 -5.67 -11.72
N ILE A 181 -16.41 -6.89 -11.32
CA ILE A 181 -15.84 -7.63 -10.18
C ILE A 181 -14.36 -7.94 -10.45
N ILE A 182 -14.03 -8.48 -11.63
CA ILE A 182 -12.63 -8.77 -12.04
C ILE A 182 -11.78 -7.50 -11.98
N ALA A 183 -12.30 -6.37 -12.49
CA ALA A 183 -11.60 -5.08 -12.41
C ALA A 183 -11.40 -4.62 -10.96
N CYS A 184 -12.44 -4.70 -10.11
CA CYS A 184 -12.33 -4.29 -8.70
C CYS A 184 -11.39 -5.18 -7.87
N MET A 185 -11.40 -6.50 -8.10
CA MET A 185 -10.46 -7.43 -7.45
C MET A 185 -9.02 -7.19 -7.91
N GLY A 186 -8.81 -6.88 -9.20
CA GLY A 186 -7.51 -6.46 -9.74
C GLY A 186 -6.97 -5.19 -9.09
N ASP A 187 -7.78 -4.14 -8.97
CA ASP A 187 -7.41 -2.88 -8.30
C ASP A 187 -7.19 -3.04 -6.78
N LEU A 188 -7.92 -3.97 -6.15
CA LEU A 188 -7.72 -4.33 -4.75
C LEU A 188 -6.46 -5.18 -4.52
N GLU A 189 -5.94 -5.84 -5.56
CA GLU A 189 -4.88 -6.86 -5.51
C GLU A 189 -5.29 -8.05 -4.61
N GLN A 190 -6.54 -8.53 -4.81
CA GLN A 190 -7.15 -9.61 -4.03
C GLN A 190 -7.54 -10.80 -4.95
N GLU A 191 -7.31 -12.02 -4.45
CA GLU A 191 -7.77 -13.29 -5.06
C GLU A 191 -9.14 -13.69 -4.48
N PRO A 192 -9.97 -14.48 -5.20
CA PRO A 192 -11.26 -14.94 -4.69
C PRO A 192 -11.10 -15.86 -3.47
N GLU A 193 -11.72 -15.52 -2.34
CA GLU A 193 -11.59 -16.25 -1.06
C GLU A 193 -12.79 -17.14 -0.75
N THR A 194 -13.99 -16.70 -1.13
CA THR A 194 -15.23 -17.45 -0.92
C THR A 194 -15.54 -18.36 -2.10
N SER A 195 -16.29 -19.45 -1.85
CA SER A 195 -16.71 -20.36 -2.93
C SER A 195 -17.55 -19.66 -4.00
N PHE A 196 -18.31 -18.61 -3.65
CA PHE A 196 -19.11 -17.82 -4.59
C PHE A 196 -18.25 -16.86 -5.41
N GLU A 197 -17.19 -16.28 -4.84
CA GLU A 197 -16.21 -15.52 -5.62
C GLU A 197 -15.45 -16.44 -6.58
N MET A 198 -15.09 -17.66 -6.16
CA MET A 198 -14.48 -18.66 -7.06
C MET A 198 -15.43 -19.07 -8.20
N ASP A 199 -16.70 -19.34 -7.89
CA ASP A 199 -17.77 -19.68 -8.84
C ASP A 199 -17.90 -18.59 -9.93
N VAL A 200 -18.09 -17.33 -9.52
CA VAL A 200 -18.19 -16.17 -10.43
C VAL A 200 -16.92 -15.96 -11.25
N MET A 201 -15.73 -16.12 -10.66
CA MET A 201 -14.45 -15.77 -11.30
C MET A 201 -13.86 -16.89 -12.16
N CYS A 202 -14.13 -18.16 -11.87
CA CYS A 202 -13.44 -19.30 -12.46
C CYS A 202 -14.32 -20.24 -13.31
N GLU A 203 -15.65 -20.22 -13.18
CA GLU A 203 -16.53 -21.01 -14.05
C GLU A 203 -16.86 -20.32 -15.39
N ASP A 204 -17.21 -21.13 -16.38
CA ASP A 204 -17.65 -20.71 -17.71
C ASP A 204 -18.96 -19.91 -17.65
N GLU A 205 -19.14 -18.94 -18.55
CA GLU A 205 -20.24 -17.97 -18.47
C GLU A 205 -21.63 -18.57 -18.77
N GLU A 206 -21.67 -19.75 -19.38
CA GLU A 206 -22.86 -20.57 -19.57
C GLU A 206 -23.16 -21.56 -18.42
N GLY A 207 -22.20 -21.81 -17.52
CA GLY A 207 -22.38 -22.73 -16.38
C GLY A 207 -23.09 -22.11 -15.18
N PHE A 208 -22.89 -20.81 -14.96
CA PHE A 208 -23.40 -20.08 -13.79
C PHE A 208 -24.94 -20.03 -13.74
N CYS A 209 -25.52 -20.39 -12.59
CA CYS A 209 -26.97 -20.40 -12.39
C CYS A 209 -27.53 -18.97 -12.24
N LEU A 210 -28.41 -18.57 -13.16
CA LEU A 210 -29.01 -17.22 -13.27
C LEU A 210 -30.27 -17.05 -12.40
N SER A 211 -30.23 -17.55 -11.16
CA SER A 211 -31.29 -17.34 -10.18
C SER A 211 -31.33 -15.89 -9.68
N ASP A 212 -32.48 -15.42 -9.20
CA ASP A 212 -32.62 -14.07 -8.64
C ASP A 212 -31.71 -13.86 -7.42
N ASP A 213 -31.55 -14.89 -6.57
CA ASP A 213 -30.66 -14.88 -5.41
C ASP A 213 -29.19 -14.76 -5.83
N ASN A 214 -28.76 -15.47 -6.88
CA ASN A 214 -27.39 -15.39 -7.40
C ASN A 214 -27.11 -14.02 -8.03
N ILE A 215 -28.04 -13.47 -8.81
CA ILE A 215 -27.91 -12.12 -9.38
C ILE A 215 -27.91 -11.04 -8.27
N ALA A 216 -28.65 -11.25 -7.17
CA ALA A 216 -28.60 -10.37 -6.00
C ALA A 216 -27.25 -10.49 -5.25
N ALA A 217 -26.71 -11.70 -5.08
CA ALA A 217 -25.41 -11.94 -4.47
C ALA A 217 -24.25 -11.34 -5.29
N LEU A 218 -24.29 -11.45 -6.61
CA LEU A 218 -23.38 -10.77 -7.55
C LEU A 218 -23.35 -9.25 -7.34
N LYS A 219 -24.53 -8.63 -7.27
CA LYS A 219 -24.67 -7.17 -7.04
C LYS A 219 -24.15 -6.76 -5.66
N LEU A 220 -24.41 -7.58 -4.63
CA LEU A 220 -23.89 -7.36 -3.29
C LEU A 220 -22.36 -7.47 -3.24
N LEU A 221 -21.78 -8.48 -3.88
CA LEU A 221 -20.33 -8.69 -3.99
C LEU A 221 -19.65 -7.50 -4.69
N LEU A 222 -20.18 -7.06 -5.85
CA LEU A 222 -19.66 -5.88 -6.54
C LEU A 222 -19.72 -4.63 -5.66
N SER A 223 -20.85 -4.40 -4.95
CA SER A 223 -20.99 -3.27 -4.03
C SER A 223 -19.97 -3.33 -2.88
N GLN A 224 -19.73 -4.50 -2.29
CA GLN A 224 -18.73 -4.71 -1.24
C GLN A 224 -17.29 -4.51 -1.74
N LEU A 225 -16.98 -4.88 -2.99
CA LEU A 225 -15.67 -4.63 -3.60
C LEU A 225 -15.47 -3.15 -3.90
N GLN A 226 -16.49 -2.46 -4.43
CA GLN A 226 -16.46 -1.02 -4.68
C GLN A 226 -16.30 -0.22 -3.39
N GLN A 227 -17.01 -0.59 -2.31
CA GLN A 227 -16.87 0.03 -1.00
C GLN A 227 -15.45 -0.16 -0.42
N ARG A 228 -14.92 -1.39 -0.44
CA ARG A 228 -13.53 -1.68 -0.04
C ARG A 228 -12.50 -0.88 -0.84
N LYS A 229 -12.73 -0.67 -2.14
CA LYS A 229 -11.87 0.15 -3.01
C LYS A 229 -11.90 1.63 -2.60
N ILE A 230 -13.07 2.19 -2.31
CA ILE A 230 -13.22 3.57 -1.82
C ILE A 230 -12.51 3.73 -0.47
N GLU A 231 -12.66 2.78 0.45
CA GLU A 231 -11.98 2.79 1.75
C GLU A 231 -10.45 2.70 1.62
N LYS A 232 -9.93 1.84 0.72
CA LYS A 232 -8.51 1.74 0.38
C LYS A 232 -7.98 3.09 -0.14
N GLU A 233 -8.67 3.73 -1.08
CA GLU A 233 -8.29 5.04 -1.64
C GLU A 233 -8.35 6.19 -0.62
N LEU A 234 -9.35 6.19 0.29
CA LEU A 234 -9.43 7.19 1.37
C LEU A 234 -8.27 7.04 2.36
N CYS A 235 -7.86 5.81 2.68
CA CYS A 235 -6.68 5.55 3.50
C CYS A 235 -5.39 6.01 2.80
N PHE A 236 -5.25 5.75 1.49
CA PHE A 236 -4.16 6.30 0.68
C PHE A 236 -4.13 7.83 0.73
N LEU A 237 -5.28 8.49 0.58
CA LEU A 237 -5.38 9.94 0.57
C LEU A 237 -4.94 10.55 1.91
N ASP A 238 -5.43 10.02 3.03
CA ASP A 238 -5.09 10.45 4.39
C ASP A 238 -3.57 10.39 4.67
N VAL A 239 -2.93 9.26 4.33
CA VAL A 239 -1.47 9.10 4.48
C VAL A 239 -0.71 10.03 3.54
N ARG A 240 -1.14 10.16 2.28
CA ARG A 240 -0.55 11.12 1.31
C ARG A 240 -0.68 12.58 1.78
N THR A 241 -1.76 12.96 2.46
CA THR A 241 -1.89 14.31 3.06
C THR A 241 -0.95 14.49 4.25
N LYS A 242 -0.90 13.55 5.20
CA LYS A 242 0.00 13.62 6.36
C LYS A 242 1.47 13.75 5.98
N ILE A 243 1.90 13.05 4.92
CA ILE A 243 3.26 13.16 4.40
C ILE A 243 3.53 14.54 3.78
N LYS A 244 2.57 15.12 3.03
CA LYS A 244 2.71 16.48 2.48
C LYS A 244 2.80 17.53 3.59
N ASP A 245 1.94 17.45 4.59
CA ASP A 245 1.96 18.33 5.77
C ASP A 245 3.31 18.25 6.51
N LEU A 246 3.88 17.05 6.65
CA LEU A 246 5.21 16.84 7.25
C LEU A 246 6.34 17.32 6.34
N TRP A 247 6.28 17.12 5.02
CA TRP A 247 7.24 17.66 4.06
C TRP A 247 7.29 19.20 4.11
N GLU A 248 6.14 19.86 4.24
CA GLU A 248 6.05 21.31 4.42
C GLU A 248 6.56 21.75 5.80
N ARG A 249 6.11 21.13 6.90
CA ARG A 249 6.55 21.49 8.27
C ARG A 249 8.04 21.25 8.51
N LEU A 250 8.62 20.21 7.92
CA LEU A 250 10.04 19.85 8.08
C LEU A 250 10.94 20.43 6.98
N GLN A 251 10.38 21.18 6.03
CA GLN A 251 11.10 21.78 4.89
C GLN A 251 11.95 20.77 4.10
N VAL A 252 11.38 19.58 3.85
CA VAL A 252 12.06 18.50 3.12
C VAL A 252 12.44 18.96 1.70
N PRO A 253 13.67 18.73 1.22
CA PRO A 253 14.13 19.15 -0.12
C PRO A 253 13.23 18.68 -1.25
N GLN A 254 13.19 19.43 -2.35
CA GLN A 254 12.32 19.13 -3.49
C GLN A 254 12.76 17.83 -4.20
N GLU A 255 14.06 17.56 -4.22
CA GLU A 255 14.67 16.37 -4.78
C GLU A 255 14.15 15.08 -4.10
N ASP A 256 14.01 15.09 -2.77
CA ASP A 256 13.47 13.97 -1.99
C ASP A 256 11.97 13.75 -2.28
N ARG A 257 11.21 14.83 -2.47
CA ARG A 257 9.77 14.77 -2.82
C ARG A 257 9.57 14.21 -4.22
N GLU A 258 10.40 14.62 -5.17
CA GLU A 258 10.36 14.15 -6.56
C GLU A 258 10.76 12.67 -6.66
N ALA A 259 11.78 12.25 -5.91
CA ALA A 259 12.19 10.84 -5.81
C ALA A 259 11.09 9.91 -5.24
N PHE A 260 10.12 10.46 -4.50
CA PHE A 260 8.98 9.72 -3.94
C PHE A 260 7.68 9.87 -4.76
N SER A 261 7.70 10.64 -5.85
CA SER A 261 6.49 11.06 -6.57
C SER A 261 5.63 9.92 -7.15
N ASP A 262 6.23 8.82 -7.60
CA ASP A 262 5.51 7.64 -8.12
C ASP A 262 4.53 7.05 -7.09
N HIS A 263 4.94 6.98 -5.82
CA HIS A 263 4.13 6.45 -4.72
C HIS A 263 3.00 7.42 -4.28
N MET A 264 3.08 8.69 -4.68
CA MET A 264 2.05 9.70 -4.42
C MET A 264 0.87 9.65 -5.40
N VAL A 265 0.97 8.87 -6.48
CA VAL A 265 -0.06 8.79 -7.53
C VAL A 265 -0.78 7.43 -7.54
N GLU A 266 -0.05 6.32 -7.62
CA GLU A 266 -0.66 4.99 -7.74
C GLU A 266 -1.06 4.38 -6.38
N SER A 267 -2.21 3.71 -6.31
CA SER A 267 -2.80 3.15 -5.07
C SER A 267 -2.66 1.61 -4.93
N LYS A 268 -1.52 1.06 -5.39
CA LYS A 268 -1.14 -0.36 -5.25
C LYS A 268 -0.56 -0.65 -3.86
N LYS A 269 -0.66 -1.89 -3.37
CA LYS A 269 -0.22 -2.32 -2.02
C LYS A 269 1.22 -1.92 -1.70
N ARG A 270 2.14 -2.13 -2.65
CA ARG A 270 3.56 -1.68 -2.54
C ARG A 270 3.69 -0.19 -2.21
N ASN A 271 2.78 0.65 -2.71
CA ASN A 271 2.80 2.08 -2.47
C ASN A 271 2.24 2.42 -1.09
N MET A 272 1.30 1.64 -0.54
CA MET A 272 0.87 1.79 0.86
C MET A 272 2.03 1.48 1.81
N GLU A 273 2.77 0.39 1.54
CA GLU A 273 3.96 0.00 2.30
C GLU A 273 5.06 1.09 2.23
N ALA A 274 5.29 1.66 1.04
CA ALA A 274 6.21 2.79 0.85
C ALA A 274 5.74 4.07 1.57
N LEU A 275 4.46 4.42 1.48
CA LEU A 275 3.85 5.58 2.15
C LEU A 275 3.93 5.46 3.68
N GLN A 276 3.63 4.30 4.25
CA GLN A 276 3.77 4.06 5.68
C GLN A 276 5.24 4.15 6.14
N THR A 277 6.17 3.65 5.33
CA THR A 277 7.62 3.75 5.60
C THR A 277 8.10 5.21 5.57
N GLU A 278 7.67 6.01 4.59
CA GLU A 278 8.00 7.44 4.50
C GLU A 278 7.36 8.24 5.64
N LEU A 279 6.11 7.95 6.01
CA LEU A 279 5.46 8.58 7.17
C LEU A 279 6.23 8.32 8.46
N GLN A 280 6.63 7.07 8.73
CA GLN A 280 7.47 6.72 9.88
C GLN A 280 8.84 7.42 9.85
N ARG A 281 9.48 7.51 8.67
CA ARG A 281 10.74 8.25 8.49
C ARG A 281 10.58 9.72 8.83
N LEU A 282 9.48 10.35 8.44
CA LEU A 282 9.18 11.76 8.71
C LEU A 282 8.79 12.02 10.16
N GLU A 283 8.09 11.10 10.82
CA GLU A 283 7.81 11.18 12.27
C GLU A 283 9.11 11.07 13.09
N VAL A 284 10.00 10.16 12.74
CA VAL A 284 11.35 10.05 13.33
C VAL A 284 12.19 11.31 13.03
N LEU A 285 12.09 11.87 11.82
CA LEU A 285 12.75 13.13 11.48
C LEU A 285 12.21 14.30 12.32
N LYS A 286 10.88 14.40 12.51
CA LYS A 286 10.26 15.38 13.40
C LYS A 286 10.79 15.25 14.83
N MET A 287 10.82 14.04 15.39
CA MET A 287 11.36 13.80 16.74
C MET A 287 12.82 14.23 16.84
N ASN A 288 13.66 13.89 15.86
CA ASN A 288 15.07 14.28 15.83
C ASN A 288 15.25 15.81 15.70
N SER A 289 14.40 16.50 14.94
CA SER A 289 14.39 17.97 14.88
C SER A 289 13.99 18.59 16.22
N VAL A 290 12.88 18.17 16.82
CA VAL A 290 12.45 18.67 18.15
C VAL A 290 13.50 18.41 19.22
N LYS A 291 14.14 17.23 19.18
CA LYS A 291 15.29 16.91 20.03
C LYS A 291 16.45 17.89 19.84
N SER A 292 16.91 18.08 18.61
CA SER A 292 18.02 18.99 18.29
C SER A 292 17.77 20.43 18.77
N PHE A 293 16.55 20.95 18.56
CA PHE A 293 16.17 22.27 19.07
C PHE A 293 16.10 22.31 20.60
N THR A 294 15.59 21.27 21.26
CA THR A 294 15.54 21.18 22.73
C THR A 294 16.95 21.10 23.33
N GLU A 295 17.85 20.32 22.72
CA GLU A 295 19.26 20.24 23.13
C GLU A 295 19.99 21.57 22.94
N ALA A 296 19.74 22.29 21.84
CA ALA A 296 20.27 23.64 21.63
C ALA A 296 19.78 24.61 22.73
N LEU A 297 18.47 24.66 23.00
CA LEU A 297 17.90 25.49 24.08
C LEU A 297 18.44 25.08 25.45
N ARG A 298 18.70 23.80 25.72
CA ARG A 298 19.37 23.36 26.97
C ARG A 298 20.78 23.94 27.11
N THR A 299 21.55 24.01 26.02
CA THR A 299 22.87 24.68 26.07
C THR A 299 22.76 26.20 26.30
N GLU A 300 21.71 26.84 25.80
CA GLU A 300 21.43 28.26 26.04
C GLU A 300 20.96 28.52 27.49
N VAL A 301 20.05 27.70 28.02
CA VAL A 301 19.64 27.70 29.44
C VAL A 301 20.85 27.55 30.35
N ALA A 302 21.74 26.58 30.07
CA ALA A 302 22.96 26.37 30.86
C ALA A 302 23.92 27.57 30.81
N LEU A 303 24.02 28.23 29.67
CA LEU A 303 24.85 29.43 29.47
C LEU A 303 24.26 30.65 30.19
N TYR A 304 22.94 30.82 30.23
CA TYR A 304 22.30 31.86 31.05
C TYR A 304 22.37 31.54 32.55
N TRP A 305 22.24 30.28 32.97
CA TRP A 305 22.49 29.86 34.35
C TRP A 305 23.93 30.13 34.81
N GLU A 306 24.92 30.02 33.92
CA GLU A 306 26.31 30.42 34.21
C GLU A 306 26.44 31.95 34.33
N LYS A 307 25.96 32.72 33.35
CA LYS A 307 25.95 34.21 33.37
C LYS A 307 25.27 34.79 34.61
N CYS A 308 24.16 34.20 35.04
CA CYS A 308 23.36 34.65 36.18
C CYS A 308 23.81 34.02 37.52
N PHE A 309 24.89 33.23 37.52
CA PHE A 309 25.44 32.54 38.69
C PHE A 309 24.41 31.68 39.47
N TYR A 310 23.54 30.96 38.76
CA TYR A 310 22.52 30.10 39.37
C TYR A 310 23.14 28.96 40.18
N SER A 311 22.65 28.76 41.41
CA SER A 311 23.02 27.64 42.27
C SER A 311 22.55 26.29 41.71
N LEU A 312 23.07 25.17 42.22
CA LEU A 312 22.64 23.84 41.79
C LEU A 312 21.12 23.63 42.01
N GLU A 313 20.63 23.98 43.20
CA GLU A 313 19.20 23.88 43.56
C GLU A 313 18.30 24.69 42.62
N GLN A 314 18.75 25.87 42.17
CA GLN A 314 18.01 26.71 41.22
C GLN A 314 17.96 26.11 39.81
N ARG A 315 18.97 25.35 39.40
CA ARG A 315 18.99 24.62 38.12
C ARG A 315 18.13 23.35 38.19
N GLU A 316 18.19 22.62 39.30
CA GLU A 316 17.39 21.42 39.55
C GLU A 316 15.89 21.72 39.70
N ALA A 317 15.51 22.94 40.09
CA ALA A 317 14.12 23.40 40.12
C ALA A 317 13.44 23.40 38.74
N PHE A 318 14.19 23.61 37.64
CA PHE A 318 13.64 23.48 36.27
C PHE A 318 13.68 22.01 35.83
N THR A 319 12.78 21.20 36.40
CA THR A 319 12.68 19.76 36.14
C THR A 319 12.57 19.35 34.66
N PRO A 320 11.98 20.14 33.72
CA PRO A 320 11.99 19.78 32.29
C PRO A 320 13.39 19.68 31.66
N TYR A 321 14.44 20.24 32.28
CA TYR A 321 15.81 20.15 31.79
C TYR A 321 16.32 18.69 31.67
N GLN A 322 15.83 17.78 32.52
CA GLN A 322 16.28 16.39 32.59
C GLN A 322 15.32 15.40 31.91
N ALA A 323 14.27 15.88 31.21
CA ALA A 323 13.32 15.01 30.53
C ALA A 323 13.83 14.54 29.15
N ASP A 324 13.80 13.24 28.86
CA ASP A 324 14.18 12.68 27.55
C ASP A 324 13.01 12.53 26.57
N ASP A 325 11.78 12.86 27.00
CA ASP A 325 10.56 12.80 26.17
C ASP A 325 10.43 14.07 25.31
N PHE A 326 11.10 14.10 24.15
CA PHE A 326 11.20 15.26 23.24
C PHE A 326 9.88 15.64 22.53
N THR A 327 8.89 16.12 23.28
CA THR A 327 7.60 16.58 22.77
C THR A 327 7.64 18.05 22.31
N GLU A 328 6.65 18.43 21.50
CA GLU A 328 6.41 19.82 21.08
C GLU A 328 6.09 20.74 22.29
N GLU A 329 5.53 20.17 23.37
CA GLU A 329 5.32 20.83 24.66
C GLU A 329 6.64 21.03 25.43
N LEU A 330 7.53 20.03 25.47
CA LEU A 330 8.84 20.14 26.11
C LEU A 330 9.69 21.24 25.46
N LEU A 331 9.64 21.36 24.13
CA LEU A 331 10.30 22.42 23.38
C LEU A 331 9.78 23.82 23.80
N ASN A 332 8.45 23.99 23.85
CA ASN A 332 7.82 25.24 24.27
C ASN A 332 8.20 25.64 25.71
N LEU A 333 8.34 24.67 26.63
CA LEU A 333 8.81 24.92 28.00
C LEU A 333 10.26 25.42 28.05
N HIS A 334 11.16 24.86 27.23
CA HIS A 334 12.54 25.34 27.14
C HIS A 334 12.62 26.73 26.48
N GLU A 335 11.82 26.99 25.44
CA GLU A 335 11.72 28.33 24.85
C GLU A 335 11.22 29.38 25.85
N ALA A 336 10.26 29.03 26.70
CA ALA A 336 9.75 29.92 27.74
C ALA A 336 10.81 30.19 28.83
N GLU A 337 11.53 29.17 29.27
CA GLU A 337 12.61 29.30 30.27
C GLU A 337 13.78 30.15 29.70
N VAL A 338 14.22 29.93 28.46
CA VAL A 338 15.24 30.79 27.81
C VAL A 338 14.79 32.25 27.79
N LYS A 339 13.55 32.54 27.39
CA LYS A 339 13.03 33.93 27.34
C LYS A 339 12.90 34.55 28.73
N ALA A 340 12.60 33.75 29.76
CA ALA A 340 12.58 34.21 31.15
C ALA A 340 13.98 34.51 31.69
N LEU A 341 14.96 33.63 31.40
CA LEU A 341 16.36 33.78 31.79
C LEU A 341 17.07 34.92 31.05
N GLU A 342 16.81 35.10 29.75
CA GLU A 342 17.33 36.22 28.95
C GLU A 342 16.82 37.55 29.49
N LYS A 343 15.50 37.66 29.76
CA LYS A 343 14.92 38.86 30.38
C LYS A 343 15.52 39.12 31.76
N TYR A 344 15.59 38.09 32.62
CA TYR A 344 16.18 38.22 33.96
C TYR A 344 17.67 38.59 33.93
N TYR A 345 18.41 38.17 32.90
CA TYR A 345 19.78 38.58 32.68
C TYR A 345 19.90 40.05 32.26
N GLU A 346 19.13 40.51 31.26
CA GLU A 346 19.20 41.90 30.79
C GLU A 346 18.64 42.90 31.83
N ASP A 347 17.54 42.56 32.52
CA ASP A 347 16.98 43.38 33.62
C ASP A 347 18.01 43.64 34.75
N HIS A 348 18.92 42.70 35.00
CA HIS A 348 19.91 42.75 36.10
C HIS A 348 21.36 42.83 35.63
N ARG A 349 21.57 43.14 34.36
CA ARG A 349 22.85 42.95 33.66
C ARG A 349 24.02 43.63 34.34
N GLU A 350 23.85 44.87 34.82
CA GLU A 350 24.94 45.61 35.47
C GLU A 350 25.50 44.92 36.72
N LEU A 351 24.65 44.20 37.46
CA LEU A 351 25.06 43.40 38.62
C LEU A 351 25.93 42.22 38.18
N PHE A 352 25.46 41.43 37.21
CA PHE A 352 26.20 40.25 36.70
C PHE A 352 27.50 40.64 36.00
N ASP A 353 27.49 41.70 35.17
CA ASP A 353 28.67 42.31 34.57
C ASP A 353 29.67 42.75 35.65
N GLY A 354 29.19 43.36 36.74
CA GLY A 354 30.01 43.84 37.85
C GLY A 354 30.62 42.71 38.69
N VAL A 355 29.83 41.68 39.03
CA VAL A 355 30.29 40.46 39.71
C VAL A 355 31.35 39.74 38.88
N THR A 356 31.13 39.62 37.56
CA THR A 356 32.10 39.03 36.62
C THR A 356 33.40 39.83 36.63
N LYS A 357 33.32 41.16 36.48
CA LYS A 357 34.49 42.05 36.58
C LYS A 357 35.21 41.94 37.93
N TRP A 358 34.50 41.72 39.04
CA TRP A 358 35.15 41.47 40.33
C TRP A 358 35.91 40.14 40.32
N GLN A 359 35.28 39.05 39.87
CA GLN A 359 35.88 37.72 39.79
C GLN A 359 37.13 37.70 38.87
N GLU A 360 37.09 38.40 37.74
CA GLU A 360 38.25 38.61 36.86
C GLU A 360 39.38 39.38 37.55
N ASN A 361 39.09 40.53 38.15
CA ASN A 361 40.08 41.35 38.85
C ASN A 361 40.67 40.62 40.07
N TRP A 362 39.88 39.81 40.78
CA TRP A 362 40.31 38.97 41.89
C TRP A 362 41.23 37.84 41.43
N THR A 363 40.86 37.14 40.36
CA THR A 363 41.69 36.08 39.74
C THR A 363 43.03 36.65 39.26
N LEU A 364 43.02 37.80 38.58
CA LEU A 364 44.23 38.49 38.14
C LEU A 364 45.09 39.00 39.32
N TYR A 365 44.46 39.45 40.41
CA TYR A 365 45.17 39.82 41.64
C TYR A 365 45.88 38.61 42.27
N LEU A 366 45.18 37.47 42.41
CA LEU A 366 45.74 36.22 42.90
C LEU A 366 46.86 35.69 41.99
N GLU A 367 46.75 35.83 40.67
CA GLU A 367 47.83 35.51 39.74
C GLU A 367 49.07 36.39 39.93
N LEU A 368 48.90 37.71 39.99
CA LEU A 368 50.02 38.65 40.18
C LEU A 368 50.65 38.48 41.56
N ASP A 369 49.88 38.11 42.57
CA ASP A 369 50.34 37.84 43.92
C ASP A 369 51.08 36.49 44.05
N LYS A 370 50.64 35.45 43.32
CA LYS A 370 51.41 34.19 43.13
C LYS A 370 52.71 34.46 42.39
N LYS A 371 52.68 35.22 41.29
CA LYS A 371 53.88 35.63 40.52
C LYS A 371 54.85 36.46 41.37
N ASN A 372 54.35 37.32 42.27
CA ASN A 372 55.15 38.07 43.23
C ASN A 372 55.86 37.18 44.28
N ASN A 373 55.33 35.99 44.58
CA ASN A 373 55.93 35.05 45.52
C ASN A 373 57.00 34.14 44.90
N ASP A 374 57.13 34.08 43.58
CA ASP A 374 58.08 33.21 42.87
C ASP A 374 59.54 33.76 42.95
N PRO A 375 60.51 33.01 43.51
CA PRO A 375 61.92 33.39 43.48
C PRO A 375 62.52 33.59 42.07
N SER A 376 61.93 32.98 41.04
CA SER A 376 62.38 33.07 39.65
C SER A 376 62.03 34.41 38.98
N ARG A 377 61.09 35.19 39.55
CA ARG A 377 60.54 36.45 39.04
C ARG A 377 61.62 37.47 38.62
N PHE A 378 62.78 37.45 39.28
CA PHE A 378 63.90 38.36 39.02
C PHE A 378 64.65 38.13 37.70
N ASN A 379 64.42 37.01 37.00
CA ASN A 379 65.03 36.75 35.69
C ASN A 379 64.41 37.58 34.55
N ASN A 380 63.30 38.30 34.80
CA ASN A 380 62.56 39.07 33.80
C ASN A 380 63.23 40.40 33.43
N ARG A 381 64.07 40.39 32.38
CA ARG A 381 64.60 41.60 31.72
C ARG A 381 63.47 42.40 31.03
N GLY A 382 63.51 43.73 31.13
CA GLY A 382 62.61 44.62 30.37
C GLY A 382 61.52 45.35 31.18
N GLY A 383 61.62 45.38 32.51
CA GLY A 383 60.76 46.22 33.35
C GLY A 383 59.34 45.68 33.61
N ASN A 384 59.07 44.42 33.26
CA ASN A 384 57.76 43.79 33.49
C ASN A 384 57.38 43.77 34.98
N LEU A 385 58.37 43.54 35.86
CA LEU A 385 58.26 43.61 37.32
C LEU A 385 57.53 44.88 37.82
N LEU A 386 57.85 46.04 37.22
CA LEU A 386 57.25 47.33 37.60
C LEU A 386 55.83 47.50 37.04
N LYS A 387 55.52 46.88 35.89
CA LYS A 387 54.16 46.83 35.34
C LYS A 387 53.26 45.93 36.18
N GLU A 388 53.73 44.72 36.50
CA GLU A 388 53.07 43.76 37.39
C GLU A 388 52.78 44.40 38.76
N GLU A 389 53.77 45.03 39.39
CA GLU A 389 53.58 45.64 40.70
C GLU A 389 52.65 46.85 40.64
N LYS A 390 52.74 47.67 39.58
CA LYS A 390 51.77 48.75 39.35
C LYS A 390 50.36 48.18 39.23
N GLN A 391 50.14 47.21 38.33
CA GLN A 391 48.84 46.55 38.13
C GLN A 391 48.31 45.95 39.43
N ARG A 392 49.15 45.28 40.22
CA ARG A 392 48.79 44.73 41.54
C ARG A 392 48.38 45.83 42.54
N THR A 393 49.10 46.95 42.60
CA THR A 393 48.72 48.08 43.47
C THR A 393 47.52 48.87 42.95
N ASP A 394 47.20 48.80 41.65
CA ASP A 394 46.01 49.43 41.09
C ASP A 394 44.78 48.53 41.28
N LEU A 395 44.93 47.21 41.14
CA LEU A 395 43.93 46.19 41.52
C LEU A 395 43.59 46.24 43.00
N GLN A 396 44.59 46.32 43.88
CA GLN A 396 44.38 46.46 45.33
C GLN A 396 43.65 47.78 45.71
N LYS A 397 43.57 48.76 44.79
CA LYS A 397 42.78 50.00 44.96
C LYS A 397 41.47 49.99 44.17
N SER A 398 41.29 49.11 43.19
CA SER A 398 40.06 49.00 42.39
C SER A 398 39.10 47.97 42.97
N LEU A 399 39.60 46.83 43.49
CA LEU A 399 38.78 45.79 44.12
C LEU A 399 37.90 46.35 45.25
N PRO A 400 38.42 47.04 46.30
CA PRO A 400 37.58 47.65 47.34
C PRO A 400 36.63 48.76 46.85
N LYS A 401 36.87 49.36 45.67
CA LYS A 401 35.95 50.35 45.06
C LYS A 401 34.84 49.66 44.29
N LEU A 402 35.16 48.59 43.57
CA LEU A 402 34.21 47.76 42.84
C LEU A 402 33.30 47.02 43.83
N GLU A 403 33.85 46.47 44.91
CA GLU A 403 33.12 45.90 46.04
C GLU A 403 32.15 46.90 46.66
N LYS A 404 32.59 48.15 46.89
CA LYS A 404 31.70 49.20 47.40
C LYS A 404 30.61 49.60 46.40
N CYS A 405 30.92 49.67 45.11
CA CYS A 405 29.93 49.97 44.05
C CYS A 405 28.89 48.87 43.94
N LEU A 406 29.34 47.61 43.83
CA LEU A 406 28.52 46.42 43.82
C LEU A 406 27.65 46.33 45.08
N LYS A 407 28.21 46.64 46.26
CA LYS A 407 27.41 46.72 47.47
C LYS A 407 26.25 47.71 47.34
N THR A 408 26.47 48.94 46.87
CA THR A 408 25.37 49.90 46.69
C THR A 408 24.32 49.39 45.71
N GLN A 409 24.73 48.85 44.56
CA GLN A 409 23.80 48.33 43.55
C GLN A 409 23.03 47.08 44.04
N ILE A 410 23.65 46.22 44.86
CA ILE A 410 23.01 45.07 45.50
C ILE A 410 22.07 45.53 46.61
N ASP A 411 22.50 46.43 47.50
CA ASP A 411 21.67 46.98 48.58
C ASP A 411 20.41 47.65 47.99
N GLU A 412 20.51 48.31 46.83
CA GLU A 412 19.38 48.89 46.08
C GLU A 412 18.48 47.80 45.46
N TRP A 413 19.05 46.78 44.81
CA TRP A 413 18.30 45.67 44.21
C TRP A 413 17.53 44.82 45.22
N GLU A 414 18.14 44.47 46.36
CA GLU A 414 17.49 43.69 47.42
C GLU A 414 16.28 44.44 48.03
N GLN A 415 16.32 45.77 48.06
CA GLN A 415 15.20 46.62 48.50
C GLN A 415 14.05 46.64 47.49
N GLU A 416 14.35 46.70 46.19
CA GLU A 416 13.33 46.70 45.12
C GLU A 416 12.65 45.33 44.96
N HIS A 417 13.44 44.25 44.99
CA HIS A 417 12.97 42.89 44.69
C HIS A 417 12.57 42.08 45.92
N GLN A 418 12.82 42.57 47.13
CA GLN A 418 12.58 41.89 48.43
C GLN A 418 13.15 40.46 48.49
N LYS A 419 14.28 40.24 47.81
CA LYS A 419 14.97 38.95 47.65
C LYS A 419 16.47 39.17 47.82
N GLU A 420 17.16 38.19 48.39
CA GLU A 420 18.61 38.27 48.63
C GLU A 420 19.41 38.01 47.34
N PHE A 421 20.47 38.77 47.10
CA PHE A 421 21.33 38.62 45.93
C PHE A 421 22.39 37.53 46.16
N GLN A 422 22.12 36.36 45.59
CA GLN A 422 22.93 35.16 45.76
C GLN A 422 23.70 34.82 44.47
N VAL A 423 25.00 34.58 44.62
CA VAL A 423 25.92 34.12 43.57
C VAL A 423 26.30 32.68 43.92
N ASN A 424 25.93 31.74 43.05
CA ASN A 424 26.05 30.29 43.27
C ASN A 424 25.40 29.77 44.57
N GLY A 425 24.41 30.49 45.11
CA GLY A 425 23.70 30.16 46.37
C GLY A 425 24.30 30.77 47.64
N GLN A 426 25.36 31.58 47.55
CA GLN A 426 25.91 32.35 48.67
C GLN A 426 25.72 33.85 48.43
N LYS A 427 25.52 34.65 49.49
CA LYS A 427 25.47 36.12 49.34
C LYS A 427 26.79 36.64 48.80
N PHE A 428 26.76 37.46 47.75
CA PHE A 428 27.99 37.90 47.07
C PHE A 428 29.00 38.57 48.03
N LEU A 429 28.52 39.41 48.95
CA LEU A 429 29.37 40.10 49.92
C LEU A 429 30.04 39.15 50.93
N GLU A 430 29.37 38.06 51.32
CA GLU A 430 29.93 37.03 52.21
C GLU A 430 30.99 36.20 51.47
N TYR A 431 30.74 35.84 50.21
CA TYR A 431 31.71 35.18 49.34
C TYR A 431 32.96 36.05 49.12
N VAL A 432 32.79 37.34 48.81
CA VAL A 432 33.89 38.32 48.70
C VAL A 432 34.72 38.38 49.99
N GLN A 433 34.07 38.47 51.15
CA GLN A 433 34.78 38.48 52.42
C GLN A 433 35.54 37.16 52.66
N GLN A 434 34.89 36.02 52.41
CA GLN A 434 35.51 34.69 52.55
C GLN A 434 36.74 34.53 51.65
N GLN A 435 36.72 35.08 50.44
CA GLN A 435 37.88 35.11 49.53
C GLN A 435 39.04 35.93 50.12
N TRP A 436 38.77 37.13 50.64
CA TRP A 436 39.78 37.96 51.32
C TRP A 436 40.32 37.29 52.59
N ASP A 437 39.46 36.72 53.44
CA ASP A 437 39.85 36.03 54.68
C ASP A 437 40.67 34.75 54.38
N GLN A 438 40.35 34.02 53.30
CA GLN A 438 41.18 32.92 52.81
C GLN A 438 42.54 33.41 52.32
N HIS A 439 42.61 34.46 51.51
CA HIS A 439 43.88 35.03 51.02
C HIS A 439 44.78 35.50 52.17
N HIS A 440 44.21 36.21 53.14
CA HIS A 440 44.92 36.61 54.36
C HIS A 440 45.42 35.40 55.16
N THR A 441 44.58 34.38 55.34
CA THR A 441 44.96 33.13 56.02
C THR A 441 46.08 32.38 55.29
N GLU A 442 46.05 32.32 53.95
CA GLU A 442 47.11 31.74 53.14
C GLU A 442 48.41 32.55 53.22
N LYS A 443 48.33 33.88 53.27
CA LYS A 443 49.50 34.74 53.51
C LYS A 443 50.10 34.58 54.90
N GLU A 444 49.30 34.44 55.95
CA GLU A 444 49.83 34.15 57.29
C GLU A 444 50.42 32.74 57.39
N LYS A 445 49.78 31.72 56.78
CA LYS A 445 50.38 30.38 56.63
C LYS A 445 51.71 30.43 55.89
N GLU A 446 51.80 31.15 54.78
CA GLU A 446 53.05 31.32 54.02
C GLU A 446 54.12 32.06 54.83
N LYS A 447 53.76 33.14 55.54
CA LYS A 447 54.68 33.84 56.46
C LYS A 447 55.19 32.91 57.56
N LEU A 448 54.31 32.12 58.18
CA LEU A 448 54.65 31.16 59.22
C LEU A 448 55.55 30.04 58.67
N GLU A 449 55.26 29.53 57.48
CA GLU A 449 56.09 28.51 56.82
C GLU A 449 57.47 29.06 56.44
N ARG A 450 57.54 30.31 55.92
CA ARG A 450 58.80 31.04 55.67
C ARG A 450 59.57 31.28 56.97
N GLN A 451 58.91 31.53 58.09
CA GLN A 451 59.55 31.60 59.42
C GLN A 451 60.06 30.23 59.87
N ILE A 452 59.24 29.18 59.81
CA ILE A 452 59.62 27.80 60.20
C ILE A 452 60.79 27.30 59.33
N LYS A 453 60.81 27.60 58.02
CA LYS A 453 61.93 27.30 57.12
C LYS A 453 63.21 28.04 57.56
N LYS A 454 63.13 29.32 57.93
CA LYS A 454 64.27 30.07 58.50
C LYS A 454 64.72 29.50 59.86
N THR A 455 63.80 29.21 60.77
CA THR A 455 64.13 28.64 62.09
C THR A 455 64.77 27.26 61.97
N LYS A 456 64.26 26.41 61.07
CA LYS A 456 64.90 25.12 60.73
C LYS A 456 66.29 25.32 60.14
N GLN A 457 66.46 26.23 59.18
CA GLN A 457 67.77 26.56 58.62
C GLN A 457 68.74 27.03 59.71
N THR A 458 68.33 27.92 60.62
CA THR A 458 69.19 28.37 61.73
C THR A 458 69.48 27.26 62.73
N GLN A 459 68.53 26.36 63.02
CA GLN A 459 68.76 25.18 63.86
C GLN A 459 69.72 24.19 63.20
N GLU A 460 69.65 24.00 61.89
CA GLU A 460 70.53 23.16 61.09
C GLU A 460 71.95 23.73 60.99
N GLU A 461 72.07 25.05 60.77
CA GLU A 461 73.33 25.82 60.85
C GLU A 461 73.95 25.79 62.26
N MET A 462 73.14 25.65 63.32
CA MET A 462 73.61 25.45 64.70
C MET A 462 74.01 23.99 65.00
N LEU A 463 73.31 22.99 64.47
CA LEU A 463 73.57 21.57 64.74
C LEU A 463 74.80 21.05 63.98
N TYR A 464 74.95 21.42 62.71
CA TYR A 464 76.06 20.97 61.86
C TYR A 464 77.21 21.98 61.77
N GLY A 465 77.02 23.18 62.34
CA GLY A 465 77.99 24.27 62.34
C GLY A 465 78.07 25.01 61.00
N THR A 466 78.48 26.27 61.05
CA THR A 466 78.51 27.13 59.85
C THR A 466 79.56 26.63 58.83
N GLY A 467 79.08 26.11 57.69
CA GLY A 467 79.93 25.67 56.58
C GLY A 467 80.93 26.75 56.16
N LYS A 468 82.23 26.43 56.18
CA LYS A 468 83.33 27.39 55.99
C LYS A 468 83.24 28.12 54.64
N ARG A 469 82.91 29.43 54.67
CA ARG A 469 83.16 30.33 53.53
C ARG A 469 84.68 30.45 53.31
N MET A 470 85.17 29.95 52.18
CA MET A 470 86.56 30.11 51.76
C MET A 470 86.81 31.49 51.11
N PRO A 471 87.79 32.29 51.58
CA PRO A 471 88.23 33.48 50.87
C PRO A 471 89.28 33.11 49.80
N SER A 472 88.90 33.15 48.51
CA SER A 472 89.84 32.90 47.41
C SER A 472 90.80 34.08 47.19
N LYS A 473 92.04 33.80 46.77
CA LYS A 473 93.17 34.75 46.75
C LYS A 473 93.46 35.35 45.37
N ARG A 474 93.98 36.58 45.42
CA ARG A 474 94.90 37.26 44.46
C ARG A 474 96.11 36.36 44.07
N ARG A 475 96.92 36.57 43.02
CA ARG A 475 97.01 37.52 41.86
C ARG A 475 98.28 37.18 41.05
N ILE A 476 98.27 37.30 39.72
CA ILE A 476 99.44 37.57 38.84
C ILE A 476 98.94 38.55 37.75
N ALA A 477 99.30 39.86 37.71
CA ALA A 477 100.50 40.54 37.18
C ALA A 477 100.60 40.56 35.62
N GLY A 478 100.81 41.69 34.91
CA GLY A 478 100.81 43.10 35.34
C GLY A 478 101.28 44.13 34.26
N THR A 479 101.19 45.44 34.58
CA THR A 479 101.76 46.63 33.87
C THR A 479 101.03 47.16 32.59
N PRO A 480 101.26 48.42 32.11
CA PRO A 480 100.80 49.65 32.80
C PRO A 480 100.26 50.84 31.92
N THR A 481 99.40 51.70 32.53
CA THR A 481 99.20 53.17 32.23
C THR A 481 98.63 53.62 30.84
N PRO A 482 98.22 54.90 30.64
CA PRO A 482 97.95 56.03 31.56
C PRO A 482 96.58 56.78 31.36
N GLY A 483 96.19 57.62 32.32
CA GLY A 483 95.12 58.64 32.17
C GLY A 483 94.44 59.00 33.52
N LYS A 484 94.98 59.93 34.33
CA LYS A 484 94.79 61.40 34.32
C LYS A 484 93.32 61.86 34.52
N ILE A 485 92.98 62.80 35.43
CA ILE A 485 93.72 63.40 36.58
C ILE A 485 92.71 64.19 37.47
N ARG A 486 92.84 64.13 38.82
CA ARG A 486 92.51 65.16 39.89
C ARG A 486 91.15 65.92 39.88
N LYS A 487 90.60 66.47 40.98
CA LYS A 487 90.74 66.35 42.46
C LYS A 487 89.68 67.31 43.09
N PHE A 488 89.12 66.96 44.28
CA PHE A 488 88.85 67.83 45.46
C PHE A 488 87.97 69.10 45.32
N ASN A 489 87.20 69.59 46.31
CA ASN A 489 86.82 69.04 47.62
C ASN A 489 85.57 69.74 48.19
N ALA A 490 85.04 69.17 49.30
CA ALA A 490 84.55 69.86 50.50
C ALA A 490 83.25 70.73 50.48
N THR A 491 82.29 70.24 51.28
CA THR A 491 81.55 70.93 52.37
C THR A 491 80.42 71.95 52.14
N SER A 492 79.35 71.69 52.90
CA SER A 492 78.52 72.59 53.73
C SER A 492 77.35 73.42 53.16
N SER A 493 76.25 73.34 53.93
CA SER A 493 75.19 74.34 54.17
C SER A 493 74.24 74.79 53.04
N THR A 494 72.98 74.39 53.23
CA THR A 494 71.70 75.14 53.05
C THR A 494 71.77 76.64 53.42
N PRO A 495 70.81 77.52 53.03
CA PRO A 495 69.40 77.23 52.68
C PRO A 495 68.80 78.05 51.49
N THR A 496 67.46 77.92 51.27
CA THR A 496 66.45 78.94 50.84
C THR A 496 66.79 80.06 49.82
N SER A 497 65.91 80.51 48.90
CA SER A 497 64.48 80.24 48.58
C SER A 497 63.99 81.21 47.47
N PHE A 498 62.79 80.98 46.89
CA PHE A 498 61.99 81.95 46.09
C PHE A 498 62.55 82.31 44.68
N LEU A 499 61.78 82.71 43.65
CA LEU A 499 60.31 82.84 43.43
C LEU A 499 60.02 82.88 41.89
N ASN A 500 58.87 82.33 41.43
CA ASN A 500 58.03 82.77 40.28
C ASN A 500 58.61 82.96 38.84
N SER A 501 57.83 82.96 37.73
CA SER A 501 56.41 82.62 37.46
C SER A 501 56.06 82.56 35.96
N GLY A 502 55.10 81.68 35.56
CA GLY A 502 54.15 81.92 34.45
C GLY A 502 54.62 81.73 32.99
N LEU A 503 53.76 81.82 31.96
CA LEU A 503 52.29 81.72 31.89
C LEU A 503 51.80 81.56 30.42
N GLY A 504 50.90 80.61 30.11
CA GLY A 504 50.19 80.47 28.81
C GLY A 504 51.01 79.92 27.62
N GLY A 505 50.43 79.50 26.48
CA GLY A 505 49.00 79.30 26.15
C GLY A 505 48.72 79.04 24.64
N THR A 506 47.49 78.63 24.30
CA THR A 506 46.82 78.67 22.96
C THR A 506 47.28 77.77 21.78
N LEU A 507 46.37 76.85 21.40
CA LEU A 507 45.78 76.56 20.06
C LEU A 507 46.58 76.71 18.73
N CYS A 508 46.42 75.73 17.84
CA CYS A 508 45.77 75.93 16.52
C CYS A 508 45.36 74.62 15.79
N GLN A 509 44.57 74.72 14.71
CA GLN A 509 44.00 73.62 13.89
C GLN A 509 44.45 73.70 12.42
N SER A 510 44.07 72.70 11.59
CA SER A 510 43.82 72.71 10.11
C SER A 510 44.50 71.55 9.35
N ALA A 511 44.12 71.15 8.13
CA ALA A 511 42.81 71.06 7.46
C ALA A 511 42.96 70.19 6.17
N MET A 512 41.87 69.75 5.54
CA MET A 512 41.89 68.92 4.31
C MET A 512 41.61 69.71 3.02
N GLN A 513 42.12 69.21 1.87
CA GLN A 513 41.65 69.30 0.46
C GLN A 513 42.82 68.87 -0.49
N LYS A 514 42.64 68.36 -1.74
CA LYS A 514 41.47 68.02 -2.58
C LYS A 514 41.87 66.98 -3.66
N THR A 515 40.89 66.37 -4.35
CA THR A 515 41.07 65.52 -5.55
C THR A 515 40.96 66.35 -6.86
N PRO A 516 41.21 65.78 -8.06
CA PRO A 516 40.13 65.13 -8.82
C PRO A 516 40.50 63.88 -9.67
N LEU A 517 39.48 63.37 -10.38
CA LEU A 517 39.33 62.17 -11.22
C LEU A 517 40.35 62.04 -12.40
N SER A 518 40.50 60.95 -13.16
CA SER A 518 39.64 59.77 -13.48
C SER A 518 40.50 58.64 -14.14
N SER A 519 40.08 57.44 -14.61
CA SER A 519 38.76 56.79 -14.80
C SER A 519 38.84 55.24 -14.96
N SER A 520 37.69 54.55 -14.89
CA SER A 520 37.25 53.40 -15.73
C SER A 520 38.03 52.05 -15.82
N LYS A 521 37.43 51.01 -15.18
CA LYS A 521 37.27 49.59 -15.61
C LYS A 521 38.48 48.62 -15.67
N GLY A 522 38.30 47.44 -15.05
CA GLY A 522 38.73 46.16 -15.64
C GLY A 522 39.28 45.07 -14.71
N LEU A 523 38.44 44.09 -14.33
CA LEU A 523 38.72 42.77 -13.72
C LEU A 523 40.12 42.15 -13.98
N GLY A 524 40.76 41.55 -12.96
CA GLY A 524 41.98 40.74 -13.16
C GLY A 524 42.58 40.04 -11.93
N LEU A 525 42.45 38.71 -11.87
CA LEU A 525 42.96 37.78 -10.84
C LEU A 525 44.51 37.63 -10.76
N ARG A 526 44.96 37.11 -9.60
CA ARG A 526 46.22 36.37 -9.28
C ARG A 526 47.54 37.13 -9.03
N THR A 527 48.14 36.78 -7.89
CA THR A 527 49.54 37.02 -7.46
C THR A 527 50.49 35.87 -7.85
N PRO A 528 51.77 36.15 -8.12
CA PRO A 528 52.90 35.21 -7.95
C PRO A 528 53.49 35.29 -6.52
N GLY A 529 54.39 34.42 -6.05
CA GLY A 529 54.86 33.15 -6.61
C GLY A 529 56.36 32.85 -6.35
N SER A 530 56.68 31.76 -5.63
CA SER A 530 58.05 31.19 -5.45
C SER A 530 58.98 32.04 -4.53
N VAL A 531 60.13 31.59 -3.97
CA VAL A 531 61.13 30.55 -4.32
C VAL A 531 61.79 29.92 -3.06
N LYS A 532 61.86 28.57 -2.99
CA LYS A 532 62.91 27.58 -2.54
C LYS A 532 63.96 27.96 -1.45
N THR A 533 64.69 27.05 -0.76
CA THR A 533 64.96 25.57 -0.87
C THR A 533 65.19 25.00 0.58
N PHE A 534 66.02 24.03 1.05
CA PHE A 534 67.02 22.98 0.68
C PHE A 534 67.27 22.14 1.99
N ALA A 535 67.92 20.96 2.12
CA ALA A 535 68.37 19.85 1.25
C ALA A 535 68.82 18.62 2.11
N LEU A 536 68.81 17.39 1.55
CA LEU A 536 69.59 16.18 1.96
C LEU A 536 69.28 15.55 3.36
N ASP A 537 69.57 14.26 3.65
CA ASP A 537 70.19 13.21 2.81
C ASP A 537 69.59 11.78 3.01
N ARG A 538 69.98 10.95 2.04
CA ARG A 538 69.87 9.51 1.72
C ARG A 538 70.13 8.51 2.87
N ASN A 539 70.00 7.17 2.73
CA ASN A 539 70.04 6.17 1.63
C ASN A 539 68.97 5.06 1.95
N LYS A 540 68.73 3.87 1.35
CA LYS A 540 69.05 2.94 0.22
C LYS A 540 67.98 1.80 0.37
N GLU A 541 67.68 0.77 -0.44
CA GLU A 541 67.75 0.23 -1.82
C GLU A 541 66.79 -1.02 -1.81
N ASN A 542 66.36 -1.76 -2.83
CA ASN A 542 66.64 -1.97 -4.27
C ASN A 542 65.29 -2.41 -4.96
N ILE A 543 65.01 -2.26 -6.27
CA ILE A 543 65.47 -3.01 -7.47
C ILE A 543 65.22 -4.54 -7.39
N SER A 544 64.47 -5.22 -8.29
CA SER A 544 63.60 -4.80 -9.42
C SER A 544 62.71 -5.96 -9.95
N HIS A 545 61.86 -5.66 -10.96
CA HIS A 545 61.26 -6.58 -11.96
C HIS A 545 62.33 -7.46 -12.69
N PRO A 546 62.02 -8.52 -13.52
CA PRO A 546 60.75 -8.73 -14.25
C PRO A 546 60.23 -10.18 -14.57
N ASN A 547 58.93 -10.23 -14.93
CA ASN A 547 58.25 -10.98 -16.04
C ASN A 547 58.47 -12.50 -16.33
N ARG A 548 57.31 -13.17 -16.57
CA ARG A 548 57.03 -14.30 -17.49
C ARG A 548 57.43 -15.75 -17.14
N ASN A 549 56.41 -16.61 -16.97
CA ASN A 549 56.28 -17.85 -17.74
C ASN A 549 54.81 -18.35 -17.82
N THR A 550 54.42 -18.84 -19.01
CA THR A 550 53.18 -19.59 -19.32
C THR A 550 53.55 -21.09 -19.52
N PRO A 551 52.64 -22.09 -19.70
CA PRO A 551 51.32 -22.12 -20.37
C PRO A 551 50.16 -22.67 -19.47
N GLY A 552 48.91 -22.86 -19.93
CA GLY A 552 48.25 -22.38 -21.15
C GLY A 552 47.04 -23.23 -21.62
N SER A 553 46.16 -22.58 -22.40
CA SER A 553 45.19 -23.12 -23.38
C SER A 553 43.96 -23.98 -22.97
N THR A 554 42.78 -23.37 -23.13
CA THR A 554 41.65 -23.78 -23.99
C THR A 554 41.39 -25.27 -24.32
N LEU A 555 40.13 -25.71 -24.15
CA LEU A 555 39.26 -26.15 -25.27
C LEU A 555 37.76 -26.23 -24.88
N ARG A 556 36.88 -26.57 -25.85
CA ARG A 556 35.39 -26.54 -25.78
C ARG A 556 34.81 -27.99 -25.67
N PRO A 557 33.52 -28.32 -25.97
CA PRO A 557 32.80 -29.38 -25.26
C PRO A 557 32.79 -30.73 -26.01
N GLN A 558 32.16 -31.75 -25.40
CA GLN A 558 31.64 -32.90 -26.15
C GLN A 558 30.47 -33.58 -25.43
N ASP A 559 29.48 -34.03 -26.21
CA ASP A 559 28.43 -34.97 -25.79
C ASP A 559 29.01 -36.40 -25.57
N PRO A 560 28.16 -37.38 -25.20
CA PRO A 560 27.74 -38.28 -26.27
C PRO A 560 26.24 -38.68 -26.27
N GLN A 561 25.60 -38.31 -27.38
CA GLN A 561 24.74 -39.13 -28.25
C GLN A 561 23.50 -39.87 -27.71
N ASP A 562 22.36 -39.47 -28.28
CA ASP A 562 21.46 -40.29 -29.10
C ASP A 562 20.96 -41.65 -28.60
N HIS A 563 19.63 -41.75 -28.45
CA HIS A 563 18.88 -42.79 -29.15
C HIS A 563 17.50 -42.30 -29.61
N THR A 564 17.40 -41.94 -30.89
CA THR A 564 16.15 -41.57 -31.57
C THR A 564 15.30 -42.80 -31.88
N PHE A 565 14.01 -42.77 -31.54
CA PHE A 565 12.98 -43.53 -32.26
C PHE A 565 11.63 -42.80 -32.28
N ASN A 566 11.03 -42.68 -33.46
CA ASN A 566 9.63 -42.30 -33.63
C ASN A 566 8.71 -43.41 -33.11
N PHE A 567 7.46 -43.08 -32.75
CA PHE A 567 6.32 -43.67 -33.47
C PHE A 567 5.06 -42.79 -33.43
N ASN A 568 4.18 -43.02 -34.40
CA ASN A 568 2.87 -42.37 -34.54
C ASN A 568 1.77 -43.11 -33.76
N SER A 569 0.54 -42.58 -33.85
CA SER A 569 -0.76 -43.23 -33.55
C SER A 569 -1.35 -42.95 -32.16
N TYR A 570 -2.16 -41.89 -32.10
CA TYR A 570 -3.25 -41.76 -31.13
C TYR A 570 -4.59 -42.08 -31.83
N SER A 571 -4.71 -43.31 -32.35
CA SER A 571 -5.82 -43.72 -33.25
C SER A 571 -6.48 -45.05 -32.87
N GLU A 572 -6.26 -45.57 -31.65
CA GLU A 572 -6.70 -46.93 -31.28
C GLU A 572 -7.34 -47.08 -29.88
N PHE A 573 -7.80 -45.98 -29.26
CA PHE A 573 -8.57 -46.05 -28.01
C PHE A 573 -10.10 -46.14 -28.19
N ALA A 574 -10.59 -46.05 -29.43
CA ALA A 574 -12.02 -45.94 -29.76
C ALA A 574 -12.64 -47.25 -30.32
N LYS A 575 -12.26 -48.42 -29.77
CA LYS A 575 -12.66 -49.71 -30.38
C LYS A 575 -12.95 -50.90 -29.43
N ASN A 576 -13.19 -50.64 -28.14
CA ASN A 576 -13.52 -51.68 -27.13
C ASN A 576 -14.75 -51.31 -26.28
N LEU A 577 -15.88 -50.99 -26.92
CA LEU A 577 -17.14 -50.66 -26.23
C LEU A 577 -18.41 -51.24 -26.90
N SER A 578 -18.24 -52.26 -27.76
CA SER A 578 -19.33 -52.80 -28.61
C SER A 578 -19.51 -54.32 -28.53
N GLU A 579 -19.19 -54.96 -27.39
CA GLU A 579 -19.38 -56.42 -27.24
C GLU A 579 -19.60 -56.90 -25.79
N ALA A 580 -20.64 -56.39 -25.12
CA ALA A 580 -21.11 -56.93 -23.82
C ALA A 580 -22.60 -56.61 -23.56
N ASN A 581 -23.51 -57.44 -24.10
CA ASN A 581 -24.95 -57.34 -23.81
C ASN A 581 -25.39 -58.45 -22.83
N VAL A 582 -26.57 -58.26 -22.24
CA VAL A 582 -27.35 -59.24 -21.45
C VAL A 582 -26.84 -59.57 -20.04
N LYS A 583 -27.42 -58.85 -19.06
CA LYS A 583 -28.34 -59.51 -18.10
C LYS A 583 -29.28 -58.51 -17.42
N SER A 584 -30.57 -58.73 -17.59
CA SER A 584 -31.63 -58.03 -16.86
C SER A 584 -31.74 -58.54 -15.43
N ARG A 585 -32.15 -57.66 -14.50
CA ARG A 585 -32.63 -58.08 -13.18
C ARG A 585 -33.75 -57.16 -12.71
N GLN A 586 -34.96 -57.72 -12.61
CA GLN A 586 -36.10 -57.04 -12.02
C GLN A 586 -35.91 -56.92 -10.50
N LEU A 587 -36.40 -55.82 -9.93
CA LEU A 587 -36.67 -55.72 -8.50
C LEU A 587 -38.12 -55.24 -8.32
N ASN A 588 -38.96 -56.12 -7.81
CA ASN A 588 -40.32 -55.78 -7.39
C ASN A 588 -40.24 -55.12 -6.01
N SER A 589 -41.04 -54.09 -5.77
CA SER A 589 -41.30 -53.60 -4.41
C SER A 589 -42.81 -53.35 -4.26
N THR A 590 -43.48 -54.29 -3.63
CA THR A 590 -44.89 -54.17 -3.22
C THR A 590 -44.96 -53.52 -1.85
N VAL A 591 -45.51 -52.31 -1.79
CA VAL A 591 -45.96 -51.70 -0.53
C VAL A 591 -47.46 -51.93 -0.42
N SER A 592 -47.93 -52.37 0.75
CA SER A 592 -49.35 -52.54 1.04
C SER A 592 -49.74 -51.76 2.28
N ASN A 593 -50.82 -51.01 2.15
CA ASN A 593 -51.78 -50.59 3.17
C ASN A 593 -51.23 -50.10 4.52
N GLN A 594 -51.43 -48.81 4.77
CA GLN A 594 -52.54 -48.48 5.68
C GLN A 594 -53.46 -47.45 5.02
#